data_AF-A0A920QR80-F1
#
_entry.id   AF-A0A920QR80-F1
#
_cell.length_a   1.000
_cell.length_b   1.000
_cell.length_c   1.000
_cell.angle_alpha   90.00
_cell.angle_beta   90.00
_cell.angle_gamma   90.00
#
_symmetry.space_group_name_H-M   'P 1'
#
loop_
_entity.id
_entity.type
_entity.pdbx_description
1 polymer ?
#
loop_
_entity_poly.entity_id
_entity_poly.type
_entity_poly.pdbx_seq_one_letter_code
_entity_poly.pdbx_strand_id
1 'polypeptide(L)'
;MVVIQDCRGRYDSEGGFTKYTDEGKDGYDFLAWIGKQSWSNGHVGSYGLSYAAHTQAAMASLEPPNLRCMWLDCGGFRCFSFWL
;
A
#
# COMPACT_ATOMS: atom_id res chain seq x y z
N MET A 1 15.33 -5.68 3.35
CA MET A 1 15.29 -5.16 1.97
C MET A 1 14.20 -4.10 1.89
N VAL A 2 14.34 -3.10 1.03
CA VAL A 2 13.37 -2.00 0.88
C VAL A 2 12.95 -1.95 -0.59
N VAL A 3 11.65 -1.81 -0.83
CA VAL A 3 11.07 -1.62 -2.16
C VAL A 3 10.18 -0.38 -2.10
N ILE A 4 10.31 0.49 -3.09
CA ILE A 4 9.54 1.74 -3.21
C ILE A 4 8.77 1.66 -4.53
N GLN A 5 7.51 2.04 -4.49
CA GLN A 5 6.61 2.02 -5.63
C GLN A 5 6.16 3.44 -5.93
N ASP A 6 6.25 3.82 -7.21
CA ASP A 6 5.55 5.01 -7.70
C ASP A 6 4.05 4.71 -7.81
N CYS A 7 3.21 5.63 -7.33
CA CYS A 7 1.76 5.49 -7.49
C CYS A 7 1.40 5.44 -8.99
N ARG A 8 0.31 4.73 -9.32
CA ARG A 8 -0.23 4.65 -10.68
C ARG A 8 -0.32 6.04 -11.34
N GLY A 9 0.17 6.13 -12.57
CA GLY A 9 0.21 7.36 -13.36
C GLY A 9 1.14 8.45 -12.81
N ARG A 10 2.06 8.13 -11.88
CA ARG A 10 3.12 9.03 -11.38
C ARG A 10 4.49 8.51 -11.78
N TYR A 11 5.39 9.44 -12.09
CA TYR A 11 6.78 9.15 -12.46
C TYR A 11 6.85 8.06 -13.54
N ASP A 12 7.53 6.94 -13.27
CA ASP A 12 7.72 5.86 -14.23
C ASP A 12 6.54 4.86 -14.26
N SER A 13 5.53 5.03 -13.39
CA SER A 13 4.34 4.18 -13.39
C SER A 13 3.31 4.61 -14.44
N GLU A 14 2.87 3.63 -15.24
CA GLU A 14 1.83 3.80 -16.25
C GLU A 14 0.45 4.12 -15.66
N GLY A 15 -0.50 4.47 -16.54
CA GLY A 15 -1.91 4.71 -16.19
C GLY A 15 -2.23 6.17 -15.84
N GLY A 16 -3.39 6.38 -15.21
CA GLY A 16 -3.85 7.70 -14.74
C GLY A 16 -3.78 7.81 -13.23
N PHE A 17 -3.45 9.00 -12.73
CA PHE A 17 -3.41 9.26 -11.29
C PHE A 17 -4.70 9.96 -10.84
N THR A 18 -5.45 9.29 -9.98
CA THR A 18 -6.54 9.91 -9.19
C THR A 18 -6.29 9.66 -7.72
N LYS A 19 -6.04 10.73 -6.97
CA LYS A 19 -5.69 10.68 -5.56
C LYS A 19 -6.69 9.83 -4.75
N TYR A 20 -6.18 8.91 -3.93
CA TYR A 20 -6.95 8.06 -3.00
C TYR A 20 -7.91 7.02 -3.59
N THR A 21 -7.89 6.79 -4.90
CA THR A 21 -8.84 5.84 -5.52
C THR A 21 -8.26 4.45 -5.70
N ASP A 22 -7.07 4.34 -6.29
CA ASP A 22 -6.46 3.06 -6.65
C ASP A 22 -5.44 2.53 -5.62
N GLU A 23 -5.00 3.36 -4.67
CA GLU A 23 -3.91 3.06 -3.72
C GLU A 23 -4.10 1.77 -2.94
N GLY A 24 -5.35 1.44 -2.58
CA GLY A 24 -5.65 0.21 -1.86
C GLY A 24 -5.37 -1.03 -2.69
N LYS A 25 -5.90 -1.07 -3.93
CA LYS A 25 -5.74 -2.21 -4.84
C LYS A 25 -4.29 -2.33 -5.32
N ASP A 26 -3.68 -1.20 -5.68
CA ASP A 26 -2.30 -1.16 -6.16
C ASP A 26 -1.32 -1.61 -5.07
N GLY A 27 -1.53 -1.18 -3.83
CA GLY A 27 -0.75 -1.66 -2.68
C GLY A 27 -0.97 -3.14 -2.38
N TYR A 28 -2.20 -3.64 -2.46
CA TYR A 28 -2.49 -5.07 -2.26
C TYR A 28 -1.75 -5.94 -3.30
N ASP A 29 -1.86 -5.58 -4.57
CA ASP A 29 -1.21 -6.30 -5.67
C ASP A 29 0.31 -6.22 -5.56
N PHE A 30 0.83 -5.05 -5.18
CA PHE A 30 2.27 -4.86 -4.93
C PHE A 30 2.78 -5.76 -3.81
N LEU A 31 2.05 -5.88 -2.69
CA LEU A 31 2.39 -6.79 -1.62
C LEU A 31 2.32 -8.24 -2.07
N ALA A 32 1.27 -8.65 -2.77
CA ALA A 32 1.16 -10.00 -3.31
C ALA A 32 2.32 -10.33 -4.27
N TRP A 33 2.77 -9.35 -5.07
CA TRP A 33 3.93 -9.47 -5.93
C TRP A 33 5.23 -9.61 -5.11
N ILE A 34 5.45 -8.77 -4.10
CA ILE A 34 6.60 -8.86 -3.18
C ILE A 34 6.67 -10.24 -2.53
N GLY A 35 5.54 -10.79 -2.08
CA GLY A 35 5.49 -12.10 -1.43
C GLY A 35 5.94 -13.27 -2.30
N LYS A 36 5.95 -13.11 -3.63
CA LYS A 36 6.35 -14.15 -4.59
C LYS A 36 7.82 -14.06 -5.01
N GLN A 37 8.53 -13.00 -4.62
CA GLN A 37 9.91 -12.81 -5.05
C GLN A 37 10.86 -13.74 -4.29
N SER A 38 11.87 -14.27 -4.97
CA SER A 38 12.83 -15.23 -4.39
C SER A 38 13.65 -14.66 -3.24
N TRP A 39 13.80 -13.33 -3.21
CA TRP A 39 14.48 -12.60 -2.14
C TRP A 39 13.57 -12.26 -0.95
N SER A 40 12.27 -12.57 -1.04
CA SER A 40 11.28 -12.26 -0.01
C SER A 40 11.07 -13.46 0.89
N ASN A 41 10.96 -13.21 2.20
CA ASN A 41 10.54 -14.24 3.15
C ASN A 41 9.01 -14.31 3.31
N GLY A 42 8.25 -13.62 2.45
CA GLY A 42 6.78 -13.62 2.47
C GLY A 42 6.16 -12.75 3.58
N HIS A 43 6.95 -11.99 4.33
CA HIS A 43 6.46 -11.06 5.35
C HIS A 43 6.87 -9.63 5.01
N VAL A 44 5.88 -8.74 4.97
CA VAL A 44 6.07 -7.33 4.58
C VAL A 44 5.69 -6.43 5.74
N GLY A 45 6.57 -5.48 6.05
CA GLY A 45 6.25 -4.30 6.86
C GLY A 45 6.21 -3.07 5.98
N SER A 46 5.29 -2.15 6.26
CA SER A 46 5.21 -0.87 5.54
C SER A 46 5.59 0.29 6.47
N TYR A 47 6.17 1.35 5.90
CA TYR A 47 6.43 2.59 6.62
C TYR A 47 6.37 3.77 5.66
N GLY A 48 6.03 4.96 6.17
CA GLY A 48 5.99 6.16 5.34
C GLY A 48 5.25 7.33 5.99
N LEU A 49 5.55 8.53 5.48
CA LEU A 49 5.05 9.81 5.96
C LEU A 49 3.95 10.37 5.04
N SER A 50 2.95 11.02 5.63
CA SER A 50 1.94 11.82 4.94
C SER A 50 1.19 11.01 3.87
N TYR A 51 1.39 11.29 2.57
CA TYR A 51 0.70 10.55 1.50
C TYR A 51 1.04 9.05 1.54
N ALA A 52 2.29 8.69 1.84
CA ALA A 52 2.67 7.29 1.96
C ALA A 52 1.99 6.61 3.17
N ALA A 53 1.67 7.34 4.24
CA ALA A 53 0.85 6.79 5.33
C ALA A 53 -0.61 6.57 4.89
N HIS A 54 -1.16 7.44 4.05
CA HIS A 54 -2.48 7.23 3.47
C HIS A 54 -2.55 6.01 2.54
N THR A 55 -1.57 5.83 1.64
CA THR A 55 -1.52 4.65 0.75
C THR A 55 -1.38 3.35 1.55
N GLN A 56 -0.58 3.39 2.62
CA GLN A 56 -0.45 2.26 3.54
C GLN A 56 -1.78 1.85 4.17
N ALA A 57 -2.54 2.82 4.67
CA ALA A 57 -3.85 2.56 5.27
C ALA A 57 -4.88 2.06 4.25
N ALA A 58 -4.89 2.63 3.03
CA ALA A 58 -5.76 2.17 1.95
C ALA A 58 -5.47 0.71 1.57
N MET A 59 -4.19 0.34 1.44
CA MET A 59 -3.74 -1.03 1.21
C MET A 59 -4.18 -1.96 2.34
N ALA A 60 -3.95 -1.57 3.59
CA ALA A 60 -4.28 -2.39 4.75
C ALA A 60 -5.79 -2.66 4.91
N SER A 61 -6.63 -1.75 4.40
CA SER A 61 -8.09 -1.90 4.40
C SER A 61 -8.59 -3.07 3.56
N LEU A 62 -7.75 -3.60 2.66
CA LEU A 62 -8.04 -4.77 1.85
C LEU A 62 -7.44 -6.06 2.45
N GLU A 63 -6.90 -6.00 3.66
CA GLU A 63 -6.39 -7.14 4.42
C GLU A 63 -5.37 -8.02 3.65
N PRO A 64 -4.29 -7.45 3.08
CA PRO A 64 -3.27 -8.24 2.38
C PRO A 64 -2.62 -9.28 3.31
N PRO A 65 -2.61 -10.58 2.95
CA PRO A 65 -2.28 -11.67 3.87
C PRO A 65 -0.82 -11.68 4.34
N ASN A 66 0.07 -10.99 3.62
CA ASN A 66 1.50 -10.91 3.89
C ASN A 66 1.93 -9.62 4.61
N LEU A 67 1.01 -8.68 4.88
CA LEU A 67 1.29 -7.52 5.72
C LEU A 67 1.37 -7.94 7.20
N ARG A 68 2.40 -7.48 7.91
CA ARG A 68 2.67 -7.88 9.30
C ARG A 68 2.79 -6.71 10.26
N CYS A 69 3.27 -5.57 9.78
CA CYS A 69 3.39 -4.37 10.60
C CYS A 69 3.35 -3.12 9.72
N MET A 70 2.98 -2.00 10.33
CA MET A 70 2.87 -0.71 9.66
C MET A 70 3.38 0.39 10.59
N TRP A 71 4.13 1.34 10.05
CA TRP A 71 4.39 2.62 10.69
C TRP A 71 3.80 3.75 9.85
N LEU A 72 2.63 4.22 10.30
CA LEU A 72 1.94 5.35 9.72
C LEU A 72 2.43 6.64 10.39
N ASP A 73 3.19 7.46 9.66
CA ASP A 73 3.64 8.76 10.15
C ASP A 73 2.82 9.89 9.52
N CYS A 74 2.21 10.74 10.37
CA CYS A 74 1.39 11.90 9.99
C CYS A 74 0.39 11.67 8.84
N GLY A 75 -0.28 10.51 8.79
CA GLY A 75 -1.30 10.22 7.77
C GLY A 75 -2.40 9.29 8.29
N GLY A 76 -3.53 9.87 8.67
CA GLY A 76 -4.73 9.13 9.08
C GLY A 76 -5.66 8.92 7.89
N PHE A 77 -6.20 7.71 7.75
CA PHE A 77 -7.21 7.39 6.75
C PHE A 77 -8.50 7.00 7.45
N ARG A 78 -9.61 7.68 7.13
CA ARG A 78 -10.92 7.26 7.63
C ARG A 78 -11.48 6.20 6.70
N CYS A 79 -11.37 4.94 7.11
CA CYS A 79 -12.03 3.83 6.41
C CYS A 79 -13.48 3.78 6.86
N PHE A 80 -14.40 4.28 6.04
CA PHE A 80 -15.82 3.97 6.23
C PHE A 80 -16.03 2.52 5.80
N SER A 81 -16.11 1.60 6.77
CA SER A 81 -16.74 0.30 6.54
C SER A 81 -18.25 0.52 6.66
N PHE A 82 -18.98 0.39 5.55
CA PHE A 82 -20.45 0.31 5.60
C PHE A 82 -20.83 -1.04 6.22
N TRP A 83 -20.98 -1.02 7.54
CA TRP A 83 -21.90 -1.86 8.27
C TRP A 83 -22.58 -0.98 9.32
N LEU A 84 -23.52 -0.16 8.83
CA LEU A 84 -24.72 0.41 9.49
C LEU A 84 -25.37 1.41 8.53
#